data_AF-A0A968UCP4-F1
#
_entry.id   AF-A0A968UCP4-F1
#
_cell.length_a   1.000
_cell.length_b   1.000
_cell.length_c   1.000
_cell.angle_alpha   90.00
_cell.angle_beta   90.00
_cell.angle_gamma   90.00
#
_symmetry.space_group_name_H-M   'P 1'
#
loop_
_entity.id
_entity.type
_entity.pdbx_description
1 polymer ?
#
loop_
_entity_poly.entity_id
_entity_poly.type
_entity_poly.pdbx_seq_one_letter_code
_entity_poly.pdbx_strand_id
1 'polypeptide(L)' 'MSSSYTINNDGVLNNYAIEPLMYVEETERAGFTPFAEKLNGRLAMIGFVSLLATEAITGHGLIWLLANI' A
#
# COMPACT_ATOMS: atom_id res chain seq x y z
N MET A 1 0.76 5.76 -33.18
CA MET A 1 1.96 6.61 -33.03
C MET A 1 1.52 7.88 -32.35
N SER A 2 1.69 7.99 -31.03
CA SER A 2 1.37 9.22 -30.28
C SER A 2 2.50 10.20 -30.52
N SER A 3 2.21 11.33 -31.15
CA SER A 3 3.21 12.32 -31.54
C SER A 3 3.73 13.06 -30.31
N SER A 4 5.05 13.09 -30.10
CA SER A 4 5.71 13.63 -28.91
C SER A 4 5.77 15.17 -28.85
N TYR A 5 4.88 15.88 -29.53
CA TYR A 5 4.82 17.34 -29.51
C TYR A 5 3.43 17.83 -29.11
N THR A 6 3.37 18.77 -28.15
CA THR A 6 2.16 19.53 -27.82
C THR A 6 2.33 20.96 -28.33
N ILE A 7 1.30 21.49 -28.99
CA ILE A 7 1.27 22.90 -29.42
C ILE A 7 0.65 23.75 -28.29
N ASN A 8 1.30 24.86 -27.94
CA ASN A 8 0.71 25.82 -27.00
C ASN A 8 -0.43 26.59 -27.67
N ASN A 9 -1.26 27.26 -26.86
CA ASN A 9 -2.33 28.15 -27.34
C ASN A 9 -1.78 29.30 -28.22
N ASP A 10 -0.52 29.68 -28.00
CA ASP A 10 0.20 30.69 -28.78
C ASP A 10 0.85 30.15 -30.07
N GLY A 11 0.54 28.90 -30.48
CA GLY A 11 1.06 28.29 -31.71
C GLY A 11 2.54 27.89 -31.67
N VAL A 12 3.22 28.09 -30.54
CA VAL A 12 4.61 27.65 -30.34
C VAL A 12 4.64 26.17 -29.99
N LEU A 13 5.51 25.44 -30.69
CA LEU A 13 5.69 24.01 -30.58
C LEU A 13 6.69 23.70 -29.46
N ASN A 14 6.24 22.97 -28.44
CA ASN A 14 7.11 22.51 -27.37
C ASN A 14 7.84 21.24 -27.80
N ASN A 15 9.09 21.38 -28.24
CA ASN A 15 9.96 20.27 -28.62
C ASN A 15 10.77 19.77 -27.40
N TYR A 16 10.08 19.31 -26.36
CA TYR A 16 10.72 18.66 -25.22
C TYR A 16 10.69 17.15 -25.39
N ALA A 17 11.79 16.48 -25.03
CA ALA A 17 11.82 15.02 -24.96
C ALA A 17 10.88 14.56 -23.85
N ILE A 18 9.78 13.89 -24.22
CA ILE A 18 8.89 13.25 -23.25
C ILE A 18 9.60 12.00 -22.75
N GLU A 19 9.86 11.95 -21.44
CA GLU A 19 10.53 10.83 -20.82
C GLU A 19 9.72 9.54 -21.01
N PRO A 20 10.33 8.42 -21.43
CA PRO A 20 9.63 7.15 -21.46
C PRO A 20 9.21 6.78 -20.04
N LEU A 21 7.93 6.45 -19.86
CA LEU A 21 7.44 5.94 -18.59
C LEU A 21 8.15 4.62 -18.31
N MET A 22 8.91 4.57 -17.21
CA MET A 22 9.57 3.36 -16.77
C MET A 22 8.50 2.34 -16.37
N TYR A 23 8.28 1.31 -17.19
CA TYR A 23 7.44 0.18 -16.82
C TYR A 23 8.22 -0.66 -15.83
N VAL A 24 7.90 -0.50 -14.55
CA VAL A 24 8.36 -1.43 -13.51
C VAL A 24 7.56 -2.71 -13.72
N GLU A 25 8.17 -3.72 -14.34
CA GLU A 25 7.61 -5.08 -14.30
C GLU A 25 7.50 -5.48 -12.83
N GLU A 26 6.28 -5.75 -12.36
CA GLU A 26 6.04 -6.27 -11.02
C GLU A 26 6.71 -7.64 -10.91
N THR A 27 7.94 -7.63 -10.38
CA THR A 27 8.70 -8.81 -10.01
C THR A 27 7.85 -9.65 -9.04
N GLU A 28 7.46 -10.82 -9.51
CA GLU A 28 7.03 -12.01 -8.75
C GLU A 28 6.28 -11.74 -7.43
N ARG A 29 4.94 -11.80 -7.48
CA ARG A 29 4.03 -11.64 -6.33
C ARG A 29 4.07 -12.78 -5.29
N ALA A 30 5.14 -13.57 -5.25
CA ALA A 30 5.29 -14.69 -4.32
C ALA A 30 6.47 -14.44 -3.36
N GLY A 31 6.17 -14.12 -2.09
CA GLY A 31 7.18 -13.90 -1.04
C GLY A 31 6.90 -12.68 -0.16
N PHE A 32 7.92 -12.21 0.57
CA PHE A 32 7.90 -10.96 1.32
C PHE A 32 7.96 -9.74 0.38
N THR A 33 6.91 -9.54 -0.40
CA THR A 33 6.78 -8.37 -1.25
C THR A 33 6.45 -7.14 -0.39
N PRO A 34 6.85 -5.91 -0.80
CA PRO A 34 6.54 -4.69 -0.05
C PRO A 34 5.02 -4.46 0.08
N PHE A 35 4.22 -5.03 -0.82
CA PHE A 35 2.77 -5.03 -0.72
C PHE A 35 2.27 -5.95 0.41
N ALA A 36 2.77 -7.20 0.47
CA ALA A 36 2.44 -8.14 1.53
C ALA A 36 2.87 -7.63 2.91
N GLU A 37 4.05 -7.00 3.01
CA GLU A 37 4.53 -6.38 4.25
C GLU A 37 3.59 -5.27 4.75
N LYS A 38 3.19 -4.36 3.85
CA LYS A 38 2.25 -3.28 4.19
C LYS A 38 0.88 -3.81 4.60
N LEU A 39 0.37 -4.84 3.93
CA LEU A 39 -0.90 -5.46 4.28
C LEU A 39 -0.83 -6.16 5.65
N ASN A 40 0.19 -6.98 5.87
CA ASN A 40 0.38 -7.67 7.15
C ASN A 40 0.59 -6.67 8.30
N GLY A 41 1.33 -5.58 8.07
CA GLY A 41 1.50 -4.51 9.05
C GLY A 41 0.19 -3.84 9.44
N ARG A 42 -0.70 -3.55 8.48
CA ARG A 42 -2.03 -2.96 8.76
C ARG A 42 -2.92 -3.92 9.55
N LEU A 43 -2.94 -5.18 9.17
CA LEU A 43 -3.69 -6.22 9.88
C LEU A 43 -3.18 -6.38 11.32
N ALA A 44 -1.87 -6.33 11.53
CA ALA A 44 -1.27 -6.37 12.87
C ALA A 44 -1.66 -5.16 13.72
N MET A 45 -1.66 -3.95 13.16
CA MET A 45 -2.09 -2.74 13.88
C MET A 45 -3.56 -2.84 14.32
N ILE A 46 -4.45 -3.28 13.42
CA ILE A 46 -5.88 -3.48 13.75
C ILE A 46 -6.04 -4.58 14.81
N GLY A 47 -5.31 -5.69 14.67
CA GLY A 47 -5.29 -6.77 15.64
C GLY A 47 -4.90 -6.26 17.03
N PHE A 48 -3.80 -5.51 17.14
CA PHE A 48 -3.34 -4.95 18.41
C PHE A 48 -4.35 -4.01 19.05
N VAL A 49 -4.98 -3.11 18.28
CA VAL A 49 -6.01 -2.20 18.80
C VAL A 49 -7.25 -2.98 19.26
N SER A 50 -7.68 -3.98 18.49
CA SER A 50 -8.79 -4.86 18.86
C SER A 50 -8.53 -5.59 20.18
N LEU A 51 -7.28 -6.03 20.39
CA LEU A 51 -6.87 -6.69 21.62
C LEU A 51 -6.95 -5.76 22.83
N LEU A 52 -6.44 -4.53 22.71
CA LEU A 52 -6.57 -3.52 23.77
C LEU A 52 -8.03 -3.17 24.06
N ALA A 53 -8.86 -3.04 23.03
CA ALA A 53 -10.28 -2.77 23.19
C ALA A 53 -11.00 -3.92 23.90
N THR A 54 -10.66 -5.16 23.54
CA THR A 54 -11.22 -6.35 24.18
C THR A 54 -10.81 -6.43 25.65
N GLU A 55 -9.54 -6.17 25.98
CA GLU A 55 -9.07 -6.13 27.37
C GLU A 55 -9.78 -5.02 28.18
N ALA A 56 -9.99 -3.85 27.59
CA ALA A 56 -10.69 -2.74 28.24
C ALA A 56 -12.17 -3.04 28.53
N ILE A 57 -12.86 -3.75 27.64
CA ILE A 57 -14.27 -4.11 27.82
C ILE A 57 -14.45 -5.29 28.78
N THR A 58 -13.60 -6.31 28.65
CA THR A 58 -13.75 -7.58 29.39
C THR A 58 -13.05 -7.56 30.75
N GLY A 59 -12.10 -6.64 30.96
CA GLY A 59 -11.28 -6.56 32.18
C GLY A 59 -10.32 -7.75 32.36
N HIS A 60 -10.26 -8.65 31.39
CA HIS A 60 -9.44 -9.87 31.39
C HIS A 60 -8.58 -9.86 30.12
N GLY A 61 -7.27 -10.08 30.28
CA GLY A 61 -6.33 -10.08 29.16
C GLY A 61 -6.48 -11.30 28.25
N LEU A 62 -5.83 -11.23 27.07
CA LEU A 62 -5.83 -12.31 26.06
C LEU A 62 -5.51 -13.70 26.58
N ILE A 63 -4.56 -13.79 27.50
CA ILE A 63 -4.09 -15.06 28.06
C ILE A 63 -5.22 -15.72 28.86
N TRP A 64 -6.07 -14.92 29.50
CA TRP A 64 -7.25 -15.42 30.20
C TRP A 64 -8.31 -15.90 29.22
N LEU A 65 -8.57 -15.16 28.12
CA LEU A 65 -9.51 -15.58 27.08
C LEU A 65 -9.08 -16.89 26.41
N LEU A 66 -7.79 -17.04 26.08
CA LEU A 66 -7.24 -18.28 25.51
C LEU A 66 -7.18 -19.44 26.51
N ALA A 67 -7.10 -19.17 27.80
CA ALA A 67 -7.12 -20.19 28.84
C ALA A 67 -8.54 -20.62 29.24
N ASN A 68 -9.56 -19.83 28.89
CA ASN A 68 -10.97 -20.07 29.20
C ASN A 68 -11.81 -20.45 27.96
N ILE A 69 -11.18 -20.60 26.79
CA ILE A 69 -11.79 -21.17 25.58
C ILE A 69 -11.72 -22.69 25.63
#